data_AF-A0A1I4XV80-F1
#
_entry.id   AF-A0A1I4XV80-F1
#
_cell.length_a   1.000
_cell.length_b   1.000
_cell.length_c   1.000
_cell.angle_alpha   90.00
_cell.angle_beta   90.00
_cell.angle_gamma   90.00
#
_symmetry.space_group_name_H-M   'P 1'
#
loop_
_entity.id
_entity.type
_entity.pdbx_description
1 polymer ?
#
loop_
_entity_poly.entity_id
_entity_poly.type
_entity_poly.pdbx_seq_one_letter_code
_entity_poly.pdbx_strand_id
1 'polypeptide(L)'
;MTYRNMQLNTSTWDLMLDGNGYLAVADGAYSVAQDVASSCLVFAGECFYDNTLGIPWKTDVMGKRPSAGFIAQKMQEEAKKLSVVDEALASIFFDKTTRTVRGTIRVTDKDGNVAQATF
;
A
#
# COMPACT_ATOMS: atom_id res chain seq x y z
N MET A 1 -21.22 0.27 3.46
CA MET A 1 -20.75 -0.31 4.74
C MET A 1 -19.37 0.27 4.99
N THR A 2 -19.09 0.88 6.14
CA THR A 2 -17.81 1.58 6.35
C THR A 2 -16.64 0.59 6.37
N TYR A 3 -15.66 0.78 5.49
CA TYR A 3 -14.44 -0.03 5.44
C TYR A 3 -13.53 0.29 6.64
N ARG A 4 -13.08 -0.74 7.37
CA ARG A 4 -12.37 -0.61 8.65
C ARG A 4 -11.24 -1.63 8.76
N ASN A 5 -10.13 -1.24 9.39
CA ASN A 5 -9.03 -2.13 9.76
C ASN A 5 -8.40 -1.71 11.10
N MET A 6 -7.52 -2.55 11.64
CA MET A 6 -6.74 -2.18 12.83
C MET A 6 -5.80 -1.03 12.47
N GLN A 7 -5.84 0.06 13.24
CA GLN A 7 -4.98 1.21 12.99
C GLN A 7 -3.54 0.88 13.39
N LEU A 8 -2.61 1.15 12.49
CA LEU A 8 -1.18 1.10 12.76
C LEU A 8 -0.68 2.47 13.18
N ASN A 9 0.31 2.48 14.06
CA ASN A 9 1.02 3.70 14.40
C ASN A 9 1.75 4.24 13.17
N THR A 10 1.54 5.51 12.83
CA THR A 10 2.08 6.14 11.61
C THR A 10 3.60 6.23 11.56
N SER A 11 4.27 6.12 12.71
CA SER A 11 5.73 6.18 12.81
C SER A 11 6.36 4.79 12.88
N THR A 12 5.74 3.85 13.59
CA THR A 12 6.32 2.52 13.85
C THR A 12 5.73 1.39 13.02
N TRP A 13 4.56 1.60 12.39
CA TRP A 13 3.79 0.56 11.70
C TRP A 13 3.39 -0.63 12.58
N ASP A 14 3.32 -0.42 13.90
CA ASP A 14 2.89 -1.42 14.87
C ASP A 14 1.43 -1.19 15.32
N LEU A 15 0.80 -2.21 15.88
CA LEU A 15 -0.51 -2.09 16.52
C LEU A 15 -0.44 -1.06 17.64
N MET A 16 -1.50 -0.27 17.78
CA MET A 16 -1.62 0.73 18.84
C MET A 16 -2.96 0.64 19.55
N LEU A 17 -2.99 1.18 20.77
CA LEU A 17 -4.21 1.35 21.54
C LEU A 17 -4.78 2.75 21.35
N ASP A 18 -6.10 2.87 21.49
CA ASP A 18 -6.80 4.14 21.56
C ASP A 18 -6.68 4.78 22.96
N GLY A 19 -7.27 5.97 23.13
CA GLY A 19 -7.23 6.68 24.41
C GLY A 19 -7.94 5.97 25.58
N ASN A 20 -8.72 4.93 25.30
CA ASN A 20 -9.42 4.12 26.30
C ASN A 20 -8.69 2.79 26.60
N GLY A 21 -7.59 2.50 25.90
CA GLY A 21 -6.83 1.25 26.03
C GLY A 21 -7.35 0.09 25.19
N TYR A 22 -8.27 0.32 24.23
CA TYR A 22 -8.70 -0.69 23.26
C TYR A 22 -7.79 -0.68 22.03
N LEU A 23 -7.80 -1.75 21.23
CA LEU A 23 -7.14 -1.73 19.91
C LEU A 23 -7.69 -0.59 19.06
N ALA A 24 -6.81 0.27 18.56
CA ALA A 24 -7.20 1.37 17.70
C ALA A 24 -7.74 0.85 16.36
N VAL A 25 -8.79 1.49 15.86
CA VAL A 25 -9.45 1.14 14.61
C VAL A 25 -9.41 2.32 13.67
N ALA A 26 -8.93 2.06 12.46
CA ALA A 26 -8.95 2.99 11.35
C ALA A 26 -10.20 2.75 10.50
N ASP A 27 -10.75 3.81 9.92
CA ASP A 27 -11.91 3.75 9.04
C ASP A 27 -11.80 4.66 7.82
N GLY A 28 -12.74 4.47 6.88
CA GLY A 28 -12.88 5.31 5.69
C GLY A 28 -11.63 5.35 4.82
N ALA A 29 -11.27 6.54 4.33
CA ALA A 29 -10.14 6.69 3.41
C ALA A 29 -8.80 6.28 4.03
N TYR A 30 -8.63 6.45 5.35
CA TYR A 30 -7.35 6.12 6.00
C TYR A 30 -7.14 4.61 6.07
N SER A 31 -8.18 3.82 6.41
CA SER A 31 -8.08 2.36 6.42
C SER A 31 -7.77 1.82 5.01
N VAL A 32 -8.37 2.39 3.96
CA VAL A 32 -8.06 2.04 2.56
C VAL A 32 -6.60 2.35 2.23
N ALA A 33 -6.10 3.54 2.56
CA ALA A 33 -4.70 3.90 2.31
C ALA A 33 -3.73 2.94 3.02
N GLN A 34 -4.01 2.59 4.27
CA GLN A 34 -3.17 1.68 5.05
C GLN A 34 -3.14 0.27 4.46
N ASP A 35 -4.29 -0.24 3.99
CA ASP A 35 -4.38 -1.57 3.38
C ASP A 35 -3.65 -1.63 2.02
N VAL A 36 -3.85 -0.59 1.18
CA VAL A 36 -3.12 -0.44 -0.08
C VAL A 36 -1.61 -0.39 0.15
N ALA A 37 -1.17 0.35 1.15
CA ALA A 37 0.24 0.45 1.47
C ALA A 37 0.82 -0.89 1.92
N SER A 38 0.11 -1.60 2.80
CA SER A 38 0.51 -2.93 3.29
C SER A 38 0.61 -3.94 2.15
N SER A 39 -0.37 -3.96 1.24
CA SER A 39 -0.38 -4.82 0.06
C SER A 39 0.79 -4.54 -0.89
N CYS A 40 1.10 -3.27 -1.15
CA CYS A 40 2.23 -2.90 -2.02
C CYS A 40 3.60 -3.20 -1.41
N LEU A 41 3.74 -3.17 -0.08
CA LEU A 41 5.01 -3.39 0.60
C LEU A 41 5.33 -4.89 0.77
N VAL A 42 4.32 -5.76 0.73
CA VAL A 42 4.56 -7.20 0.85
C VAL A 42 5.27 -7.74 -0.40
N PHE A 43 6.18 -8.69 -0.18
CA PHE A 43 6.87 -9.38 -1.26
C PHE A 43 5.96 -10.48 -1.81
N ALA A 44 5.86 -10.56 -3.13
CA ALA A 44 5.05 -11.57 -3.80
C ALA A 44 5.39 -12.98 -3.29
N GLY A 45 4.37 -13.70 -2.82
CA GLY A 45 4.48 -15.05 -2.30
C GLY A 45 4.92 -15.18 -0.82
N GLU A 46 5.14 -14.08 -0.10
CA GLU A 46 5.49 -14.13 1.33
C GLU A 46 4.28 -14.08 2.27
N CYS A 47 3.13 -13.63 1.78
CA CYS A 47 1.92 -13.54 2.59
C CYS A 47 1.31 -14.93 2.83
N PHE A 48 1.44 -15.45 4.05
CA PHE A 48 1.14 -16.86 4.37
C PHE A 48 -0.29 -17.32 4.06
N TYR A 49 -1.27 -16.41 4.15
CA TYR A 49 -2.68 -16.73 3.91
C TYR A 49 -3.12 -16.48 2.46
N ASP A 50 -2.35 -15.70 1.70
CA ASP A 50 -2.64 -15.39 0.30
C ASP A 50 -1.35 -15.07 -0.45
N ASN A 51 -0.74 -16.10 -1.03
CA ASN A 51 0.50 -15.99 -1.80
C ASN A 51 0.32 -15.22 -3.13
N THR A 52 -0.90 -14.83 -3.50
CA THR A 52 -1.14 -14.00 -4.69
C THR A 52 -0.89 -12.52 -4.43
N LEU A 53 -0.81 -12.10 -3.17
CA LEU A 53 -0.50 -10.73 -2.77
C LEU A 53 0.99 -10.41 -2.89
N GLY A 54 1.26 -9.14 -3.11
CA GLY A 54 2.57 -8.52 -3.10
C GLY A 54 3.15 -8.22 -4.46
N ILE A 55 4.17 -7.37 -4.43
CA ILE A 55 4.94 -6.96 -5.59
C ILE A 55 6.14 -7.90 -5.74
N PRO A 56 6.55 -8.27 -6.98
CA PRO A 56 7.73 -9.09 -7.24
C PRO A 56 9.05 -8.34 -6.98
N TRP A 57 9.22 -7.81 -5.77
CA TRP A 57 10.37 -7.03 -5.36
C TRP A 57 11.68 -7.78 -5.57
N LYS A 58 11.74 -9.07 -5.21
CA LYS A 58 12.96 -9.89 -5.33
C LYS A 58 13.35 -10.23 -6.77
N THR A 59 12.40 -10.51 -7.65
CA THR A 59 12.68 -11.04 -8.99
C THR A 59 12.82 -9.94 -10.03
N ASP A 60 11.95 -8.93 -9.97
CA ASP A 60 11.73 -8.01 -11.09
C ASP A 60 12.18 -6.57 -10.78
N VAL A 61 12.25 -6.19 -9.50
CA VAL A 61 12.46 -4.80 -9.08
C VAL A 61 13.82 -4.56 -8.44
N MET A 62 14.09 -5.18 -7.29
CA MET A 62 15.31 -4.99 -6.51
C MET A 62 16.52 -5.62 -7.21
N GLY A 63 17.66 -4.94 -7.16
CA GLY A 63 18.87 -5.38 -7.86
C GLY A 63 18.79 -5.28 -9.39
N LYS A 64 17.65 -4.87 -9.94
CA LYS A 64 17.42 -4.57 -11.36
C LYS A 64 17.39 -3.05 -11.56
N ARG A 65 17.17 -2.62 -12.81
CA ARG A 65 16.98 -1.21 -13.21
C ARG A 65 15.59 -1.01 -13.82
N PRO A 66 14.50 -1.29 -13.08
CA PRO A 66 13.15 -1.06 -13.58
C PRO A 66 12.93 0.44 -13.79
N SER A 67 12.06 0.79 -14.75
CA SER A 67 11.60 2.17 -14.89
C SER A 67 10.64 2.52 -13.76
N ALA A 68 10.54 3.81 -13.41
CA ALA A 68 9.55 4.28 -12.45
C ALA A 68 8.12 3.91 -12.87
N GLY A 69 7.84 3.96 -14.18
CA GLY A 69 6.54 3.54 -14.73
C GLY A 69 6.24 2.05 -14.52
N PHE A 70 7.25 1.17 -14.59
CA PHE A 70 7.08 -0.26 -14.30
C PHE A 70 6.70 -0.48 -12.82
N ILE A 71 7.39 0.17 -11.89
CA ILE A 71 7.06 0.09 -10.46
C ILE A 71 5.65 0.65 -10.22
N ALA A 72 5.34 1.80 -10.81
CA ALA A 72 4.03 2.43 -10.69
C ALA A 72 2.90 1.50 -11.18
N GLN A 73 3.10 0.85 -12.33
CA GLN A 73 2.14 -0.13 -12.85
C GLN A 73 1.96 -1.30 -11.88
N LYS A 74 3.05 -1.86 -11.33
CA LYS A 74 2.95 -2.97 -10.36
C LYS A 74 2.23 -2.58 -9.08
N MET A 75 2.46 -1.37 -8.57
CA MET A 75 1.73 -0.86 -7.40
C MET A 75 0.25 -0.65 -7.68
N GLN A 76 -0.11 -0.19 -8.89
CA GLN A 76 -1.52 -0.03 -9.29
C GLN A 76 -2.22 -1.37 -9.47
N GLU A 77 -1.56 -2.34 -10.12
CA GLU A 77 -2.07 -3.71 -10.27
C GLU A 77 -2.32 -4.34 -8.89
N GLU A 78 -1.40 -4.13 -7.94
CA GLU A 78 -1.52 -4.67 -6.59
C GLU A 78 -2.63 -4.01 -5.77
N ALA A 79 -2.72 -2.68 -5.81
CA ALA A 79 -3.78 -1.94 -5.14
C ALA A 79 -5.18 -2.38 -5.62
N LYS A 80 -5.33 -2.67 -6.92
CA LYS A 80 -6.60 -3.12 -7.52
C LYS A 80 -7.02 -4.54 -7.13
N LYS A 81 -6.15 -5.34 -6.50
CA LYS A 81 -6.55 -6.63 -5.92
C LYS A 81 -7.44 -6.46 -4.70
N LEU A 82 -7.34 -5.32 -4.01
CA LEU A 82 -8.19 -5.00 -2.87
C LEU A 82 -9.61 -4.69 -3.36
N SER A 83 -10.59 -5.42 -2.87
CA SER A 83 -11.98 -5.33 -3.34
C SER A 83 -12.63 -3.97 -3.08
N VAL A 84 -12.06 -3.12 -2.22
CA VAL A 84 -12.55 -1.76 -1.95
C VAL A 84 -12.09 -0.73 -2.99
N VAL A 85 -11.01 -1.00 -3.70
CA VAL A 85 -10.38 -0.07 -4.65
C VAL A 85 -11.05 -0.19 -6.02
N ASP A 86 -11.43 0.94 -6.61
CA ASP A 86 -11.96 1.03 -7.98
C ASP A 86 -10.88 1.55 -8.94
N GLU A 87 -10.20 2.63 -8.55
CA GLU A 87 -9.12 3.23 -9.33
C GLU A 87 -7.84 3.36 -8.47
N ALA A 88 -6.68 3.21 -9.11
CA ALA A 88 -5.38 3.42 -8.49
C ALA A 88 -4.43 4.12 -9.46
N LEU A 89 -3.78 5.19 -9.00
CA LEU A 89 -2.81 5.99 -9.75
C LEU A 89 -1.56 6.18 -8.89
N ALA A 90 -0.45 5.58 -9.34
CA ALA A 90 0.84 5.66 -8.65
C ALA A 90 1.80 6.63 -9.36
N SER A 91 2.51 7.44 -8.57
CA SER A 91 3.58 8.33 -8.99
C SER A 91 4.87 7.95 -8.28
N ILE A 92 5.85 7.47 -9.04
CA ILE A 92 7.09 6.90 -8.50
C ILE A 92 8.29 7.72 -8.94
N PHE A 93 9.20 7.95 -8.00
CA PHE A 93 10.47 8.62 -8.19
C PHE A 93 11.61 7.73 -7.71
N PHE A 94 12.63 7.54 -8.56
CA PHE A 94 13.83 6.81 -8.20
C PHE A 94 15.03 7.76 -8.07
N ASP A 95 15.53 7.89 -6.85
CA ASP A 95 16.77 8.60 -6.58
C ASP A 95 17.96 7.67 -6.84
N LYS A 96 18.68 7.95 -7.93
CA LYS A 96 19.85 7.17 -8.35
C LYS A 96 21.03 7.30 -7.40
N THR A 97 21.15 8.41 -6.68
CA THR A 97 22.28 8.72 -5.80
C THR A 97 22.15 7.93 -4.50
N THR A 98 20.97 7.99 -3.89
CA THR A 98 20.69 7.28 -2.63
C THR A 98 20.19 5.85 -2.86
N ARG A 99 19.91 5.47 -4.12
CA ARG A 99 19.30 4.19 -4.51
C ARG A 99 17.96 3.94 -3.81
N THR A 100 17.20 5.01 -3.61
CA THR A 100 15.91 4.99 -2.92
C THR A 100 14.77 5.18 -3.92
N VAL A 101 13.71 4.38 -3.80
CA VAL A 101 12.44 4.61 -4.48
C VAL A 101 11.52 5.33 -3.49
N ARG A 102 10.86 6.40 -3.95
CA ARG A 102 9.81 7.10 -3.21
C ARG A 102 8.60 7.29 -4.10
N GLY A 103 7.44 7.50 -3.53
CA GLY A 103 6.27 7.82 -4.34
C GLY A 103 4.99 7.95 -3.56
N THR A 104 3.92 8.15 -4.31
CA THR A 104 2.56 8.15 -3.77
C THR A 104 1.69 7.26 -4.63
N ILE A 105 0.69 6.64 -4.02
CA ILE A 105 -0.43 6.03 -4.72
C ILE A 105 -1.71 6.68 -4.24
N ARG A 106 -2.44 7.28 -5.18
CA ARG A 106 -3.78 7.78 -4.97
C ARG A 106 -4.76 6.71 -5.41
N VAL A 107 -5.72 6.38 -4.56
CA VAL A 107 -6.77 5.42 -4.87
C VAL A 107 -8.13 6.08 -4.72
N THR A 108 -9.07 5.65 -5.55
CA THR A 108 -10.48 5.98 -5.45
C THR A 108 -11.22 4.70 -5.08
N ASP A 109 -11.98 4.73 -3.99
CA ASP A 109 -12.80 3.59 -3.59
C ASP A 109 -14.10 3.50 -4.43
N LYS A 110 -14.82 2.39 -4.27
CA LYS A 110 -16.10 2.16 -4.98
C LYS A 110 -17.24 3.11 -4.59
N ASP A 111 -17.10 3.82 -3.47
CA ASP A 111 -18.03 4.83 -3.01
C ASP A 111 -17.62 6.25 -3.49
N GLY A 112 -16.52 6.37 -4.25
CA GLY A 112 -15.99 7.61 -4.79
C GLY A 112 -15.08 8.40 -3.84
N ASN A 113 -14.75 7.86 -2.66
CA ASN A 113 -13.82 8.53 -1.75
C ASN A 113 -12.38 8.34 -2.22
N VAL A 114 -11.57 9.36 -1.97
CA VAL A 114 -10.16 9.38 -2.36
C VAL A 114 -9.29 9.13 -1.14
N ALA A 115 -8.36 8.19 -1.27
CA ALA A 115 -7.32 7.92 -0.28
C ALA A 115 -5.94 8.01 -0.93
N GLN A 116 -4.90 8.23 -0.11
CA GLN A 116 -3.53 8.30 -0.59
C GLN A 116 -2.58 7.62 0.38
N ALA A 117 -1.71 6.76 -0.13
CA ALA A 117 -0.55 6.23 0.57
C ALA A 117 0.75 6.81 -0.01
N THR A 118 1.75 6.99 0.85
CA THR A 118 3.07 7.54 0.51
C THR A 118 4.14 6.52 0.92
N PHE A 119 5.15 6.37 0.07
CA PHE A 119 6.25 5.40 0.18
C PHE A 119 7.61 6.10 0.10
#